data_AF-A0A2U3WUQ2-F1
#
_entry.id   AF-A0A2U3WUQ2-F1
#
_cell.length_a   1.000
_cell.length_b   1.000
_cell.length_c   1.000
_cell.angle_alpha   90.00
_cell.angle_beta   90.00
_cell.angle_gamma   90.00
#
_symmetry.space_group_name_H-M   'P 1'
#
loop_
_entity.id
_entity.type
_entity.pdbx_description
1 polymer ?
#
loop_
_entity_poly.entity_id
_entity_poly.type
_entity_poly.pdbx_seq_one_letter_code
_entity_poly.pdbx_strand_id
1 'polypeptide(L)'
;MEAPRGVQVSAAAGDFKATCRKELHLQSTEGEIFLNADKIRLGNLPTGSFSSSSPSSSSSRQTVYELCVCPNGKLYLSPAGVGSTCQSSSNICLWS
;
A
#
# COMPACT_ATOMS: atom_id res chain seq x y z
N MET A 1 14.17 -36.35 -6.12
CA MET A 1 14.53 -34.95 -6.36
C MET A 1 14.08 -34.15 -5.16
N GLU A 2 14.99 -33.48 -4.46
CA GLU A 2 14.66 -32.60 -3.34
C GLU A 2 14.51 -31.17 -3.87
N ALA A 3 13.35 -30.54 -3.61
CA ALA A 3 13.10 -29.17 -4.06
C ALA A 3 13.89 -28.18 -3.17
N PRO A 4 14.42 -27.09 -3.74
CA PRO A 4 15.15 -26.09 -2.96
C PRO A 4 14.26 -25.51 -1.85
N ARG A 5 14.78 -25.44 -0.62
CA ARG A 5 14.05 -25.05 0.59
C ARG A 5 13.80 -23.54 0.74
N GLY A 6 13.99 -22.77 -0.33
CA GLY A 6 13.88 -21.31 -0.36
C GLY A 6 15.20 -20.61 -0.70
N VAL A 7 15.11 -19.30 -0.89
CA VAL A 7 16.24 -18.42 -1.19
C VAL A 7 16.25 -17.32 -0.14
N GLN A 8 17.36 -17.18 0.60
CA GLN A 8 17.58 -16.08 1.53
C GLN A 8 18.65 -15.16 0.97
N VAL A 9 18.34 -13.88 0.86
CA VAL A 9 19.30 -12.85 0.44
C VAL A 9 19.47 -11.87 1.59
N SER A 10 20.72 -11.61 2.00
CA SER A 10 21.05 -10.68 3.08
C SER A 10 22.32 -9.91 2.74
N ALA A 11 22.40 -8.65 3.18
CA ALA A 11 23.59 -7.82 3.06
C ALA A 11 24.10 -7.53 4.48
N ALA A 12 25.25 -8.12 4.84
CA ALA A 12 25.84 -7.95 6.17
C ALA A 12 26.35 -6.52 6.43
N ALA A 13 26.65 -5.78 5.36
CA ALA A 13 26.96 -4.36 5.37
C ALA A 13 26.52 -3.74 4.04
N GLY A 14 26.03 -2.49 4.07
CA GLY A 14 25.53 -1.78 2.89
C GLY A 14 24.08 -2.09 2.54
N ASP A 15 23.66 -1.65 1.35
CA ASP A 15 22.27 -1.74 0.89
C ASP A 15 22.02 -2.97 0.01
N PHE A 16 20.84 -3.58 0.15
CA PHE A 16 20.32 -4.52 -0.84
C PHE A 16 19.43 -3.78 -1.85
N LYS A 17 19.84 -3.74 -3.12
CA LYS A 17 19.08 -3.09 -4.20
C LYS A 17 18.68 -4.09 -5.28
N ALA A 18 17.37 -4.25 -5.47
CA ALA A 18 16.80 -5.00 -6.59
C ALA A 18 16.21 -4.04 -7.63
N THR A 19 16.52 -4.24 -8.91
CA THR A 19 15.99 -3.44 -10.03
C THR A 19 15.59 -4.34 -11.19
N CYS A 20 14.42 -4.10 -11.78
CA CYS A 20 13.94 -4.81 -12.97
C CYS A 20 13.66 -3.82 -14.10
N ARG A 21 13.89 -4.23 -15.35
CA ARG A 21 13.64 -3.38 -16.53
C ARG A 21 12.16 -3.24 -16.87
N LYS A 22 11.36 -4.27 -16.56
CA LYS A 22 9.92 -4.31 -16.86
C LYS A 22 9.12 -4.32 -15.57
N GLU A 23 8.97 -5.48 -14.95
CA GLU A 23 8.11 -5.69 -13.80
C GLU A 23 8.83 -6.55 -12.76
N LEU A 24 8.64 -6.22 -11.49
CA LEU A 24 9.13 -6.98 -10.35
C LEU A 24 7.90 -7.49 -9.58
N HIS A 25 7.68 -8.80 -9.62
CA HIS A 25 6.59 -9.45 -8.89
C HIS A 25 7.08 -9.95 -7.53
N LEU A 26 6.51 -9.42 -6.46
CA LEU A 26 6.65 -9.91 -5.09
C LEU A 26 5.33 -10.60 -4.71
N GLN A 27 5.37 -11.93 -4.59
CA GLN A 27 4.19 -12.74 -4.29
C GLN A 27 4.53 -13.78 -3.21
N SER A 28 3.64 -13.91 -2.23
CA SER A 28 3.62 -15.05 -1.31
C SER A 28 2.46 -15.96 -1.68
N THR A 29 2.72 -17.25 -1.84
CA THR A 29 1.68 -18.27 -2.08
C THR A 29 0.98 -18.68 -0.79
N GLU A 30 1.68 -18.58 0.34
CA GLU A 30 1.17 -18.88 1.67
C GLU A 30 1.92 -18.02 2.70
N GLY A 31 1.21 -17.39 3.63
CA GLY A 31 1.76 -16.44 4.59
C GLY A 31 1.71 -14.98 4.12
N GLU A 32 2.57 -14.13 4.69
CA GLU A 32 2.57 -12.69 4.45
C GLU A 32 3.89 -12.17 3.83
N ILE A 33 3.82 -11.02 3.16
CA ILE A 33 4.99 -10.26 2.73
C ILE A 33 5.26 -9.19 3.79
N PHE A 34 6.30 -9.40 4.60
CA PHE A 34 6.67 -8.46 5.66
C PHE A 34 7.75 -7.48 5.18
N LEU A 35 7.40 -6.19 5.12
CA LEU A 35 8.32 -5.10 4.77
C LEU A 35 8.60 -4.27 6.02
N ASN A 36 9.77 -4.43 6.62
CA ASN A 36 10.19 -3.68 7.81
C ASN A 36 11.27 -2.65 7.43
N ALA A 37 10.88 -1.38 7.39
CA ALA A 37 11.78 -0.27 7.06
C ALA A 37 11.29 1.05 7.69
N ASP A 38 12.21 1.99 7.92
CA ASP A 38 11.87 3.36 8.37
C ASP A 38 10.97 4.10 7.36
N LYS A 39 11.22 3.89 6.06
CA LYS A 39 10.44 4.49 4.96
C LYS A 39 10.15 3.48 3.88
N ILE A 40 8.86 3.29 3.59
CA ILE A 40 8.37 2.52 2.44
C ILE A 40 7.72 3.51 1.47
N ARG A 41 8.21 3.58 0.24
CA ARG A 41 7.66 4.46 -0.81
C ARG A 41 7.11 3.62 -1.95
N LEU A 42 5.79 3.64 -2.11
CA LEU A 42 5.10 3.02 -3.23
C LEU A 42 4.76 4.12 -4.25
N GLY A 43 5.49 4.16 -5.36
CA GLY A 43 5.30 5.16 -6.41
C GLY A 43 4.16 4.80 -7.36
N ASN A 44 3.53 5.82 -7.96
CA ASN A 44 2.50 5.67 -9.00
C ASN A 44 1.31 4.76 -8.61
N LEU A 45 1.00 4.66 -7.31
CA LEU A 45 -0.19 3.96 -6.89
C LEU A 45 -1.42 4.68 -7.48
N PRO A 46 -2.33 3.98 -8.18
CA PRO A 46 -3.56 4.57 -8.65
C PRO A 46 -4.40 4.95 -7.41
N THR A 47 -4.47 6.24 -7.10
CA THR A 47 -5.23 6.74 -5.95
C THR A 47 -6.67 7.02 -6.38
N GLY A 48 -7.64 6.35 -5.77
CA GLY A 48 -9.03 6.77 -5.85
C GLY A 48 -9.23 8.10 -5.11
N SER A 49 -9.57 9.18 -5.81
CA SER A 49 -9.94 10.46 -5.20
C SER A 49 -11.45 10.53 -4.97
N PHE A 50 -11.89 10.84 -3.74
CA PHE A 50 -13.27 11.24 -3.49
C PHE A 50 -13.35 12.76 -3.56
N SER A 51 -14.05 13.29 -4.58
CA SER A 51 -14.42 14.71 -4.58
C SER A 51 -15.60 14.87 -3.63
N SER A 52 -15.33 15.04 -2.33
CA SER A 52 -16.34 15.57 -1.42
C SER A 52 -16.55 17.03 -1.79
N SER A 53 -17.53 17.30 -2.65
CA SER A 53 -18.02 18.64 -2.92
C SER A 53 -18.58 19.25 -1.63
N SER A 54 -17.74 19.95 -0.86
CA SER A 54 -18.01 21.24 -0.19
C SER A 54 -16.93 21.53 0.87
N PRO A 55 -16.26 22.69 0.81
CA PRO A 55 -15.33 23.15 1.84
C PRO A 55 -16.12 23.86 2.94
N SER A 56 -16.69 23.12 3.89
CA SER A 56 -17.27 23.73 5.10
C SER A 56 -16.48 23.32 6.33
N SER A 57 -15.87 24.35 6.93
CA SER A 57 -15.33 24.42 8.29
C SER A 57 -14.14 23.52 8.67
N SER A 58 -12.96 24.15 8.71
CA SER A 58 -12.01 24.01 9.82
C SER A 58 -11.57 22.60 10.23
N SER A 59 -11.17 21.76 9.28
CA SER A 59 -10.35 20.59 9.61
C SER A 59 -8.95 20.82 9.07
N SER A 60 -7.98 20.91 9.98
CA SER A 60 -6.54 20.97 9.69
C SER A 60 -6.21 20.04 8.53
N ARG A 61 -5.43 20.50 7.53
CA ARG A 61 -5.00 19.66 6.41
C ARG A 61 -4.41 18.36 6.95
N GLN A 62 -5.17 17.27 6.89
CA GLN A 62 -4.73 15.98 7.39
C GLN A 62 -3.52 15.53 6.57
N THR A 63 -2.38 15.32 7.24
CA THR A 63 -1.13 14.90 6.58
C THR A 63 -0.91 13.39 6.67
N VAL A 64 -1.76 12.68 7.41
CA VAL A 64 -1.66 11.24 7.67
C VAL A 64 -2.92 10.57 7.12
N TYR A 65 -2.71 9.50 6.37
CA TYR A 65 -3.77 8.76 5.68
C TYR A 65 -3.55 7.25 5.87
N GLU A 66 -4.66 6.51 5.91
CA GLU A 66 -4.65 5.07 5.79
C GLU A 66 -4.74 4.67 4.31
N LEU A 67 -3.92 3.70 3.89
CA LEU A 67 -3.99 3.09 2.56
C LEU A 67 -4.97 1.91 2.59
N CYS A 68 -6.05 2.03 1.84
CA CYS A 68 -7.11 1.02 1.77
C CYS A 68 -7.09 0.29 0.43
N VAL A 69 -7.33 -1.02 0.46
CA VAL A 69 -7.35 -1.87 -0.74
C VAL A 69 -8.77 -2.37 -0.98
N CYS A 70 -9.31 -2.09 -2.17
CA CYS A 70 -10.59 -2.62 -2.61
C CYS A 70 -10.44 -4.07 -3.10
N PRO A 71 -11.50 -4.90 -3.07
CA PRO A 71 -11.47 -6.27 -3.61
C PRO A 71 -11.08 -6.37 -5.09
N ASN A 72 -11.26 -5.29 -5.86
CA ASN A 72 -10.85 -5.18 -7.26
C ASN A 72 -9.38 -4.72 -7.45
N GLY A 73 -8.62 -4.58 -6.37
CA GLY A 73 -7.21 -4.14 -6.39
C GLY A 73 -7.01 -2.62 -6.45
N LYS A 74 -8.08 -1.82 -6.47
CA LYS A 74 -7.97 -0.35 -6.43
C LYS A 74 -7.49 0.11 -5.04
N LEU A 75 -6.57 1.06 -5.03
CA LEU A 75 -6.04 1.66 -3.81
C LEU A 75 -6.63 3.04 -3.60
N TYR A 76 -6.93 3.41 -2.36
CA TYR A 76 -7.33 4.78 -2.03
C TYR A 76 -6.83 5.18 -0.66
N LEU A 77 -6.75 6.50 -0.45
CA LEU A 77 -6.33 7.09 0.81
C LEU A 77 -7.57 7.49 1.60
N SER A 78 -7.72 6.94 2.81
CA SER A 78 -8.72 7.41 3.76
C SER A 78 -8.06 8.25 4.87
N PRO A 79 -8.73 9.28 5.40
CA PRO A 79 -8.21 10.08 6.51
C PRO A 79 -7.83 9.23 7.73
N ALA A 80 -6.61 9.33 8.26
CA ALA A 80 -6.24 8.53 9.43
C ALA A 80 -7.10 8.89 10.67
N GLY A 81 -7.60 7.86 11.37
CA GLY A 81 -8.45 8.00 12.56
C GLY A 81 -7.95 7.20 13.77
N VAL A 82 -8.75 7.16 14.85
CA VAL A 82 -8.48 6.33 16.05
C VAL A 82 -8.67 4.82 15.79
N GLY A 83 -9.26 4.45 14.66
CA GLY A 83 -9.40 3.10 14.16
C GLY A 83 -9.56 3.15 12.63
N SER A 84 -9.60 1.99 11.97
CA SER A 84 -9.55 1.98 10.51
C SER A 84 -10.73 2.70 9.87
N THR A 85 -10.42 3.64 8.99
CA THR A 85 -11.38 4.48 8.28
C THR A 85 -11.71 3.98 6.88
N CYS A 86 -11.11 2.87 6.44
CA CYS A 86 -11.37 2.29 5.12
C CYS A 86 -12.86 2.04 4.87
N GLN A 87 -13.61 1.56 5.86
CA GLN A 87 -15.04 1.32 5.64
C GLN A 87 -15.85 2.59 5.33
N SER A 88 -15.43 3.75 5.84
CA SER A 88 -16.14 5.02 5.68
C SER A 88 -16.16 5.51 4.22
N SER A 89 -15.14 5.17 3.44
CA SER A 89 -15.02 5.54 2.03
C SER A 89 -15.17 4.35 1.07
N SER A 90 -15.86 3.29 1.50
CA SER A 90 -16.07 2.05 0.70
C SER A 90 -16.71 2.30 -0.67
N ASN A 91 -17.47 3.39 -0.83
CA ASN A 91 -18.01 3.82 -2.12
C ASN A 91 -16.92 4.00 -3.17
N ILE A 92 -15.65 4.24 -2.76
CA ILE A 92 -14.53 4.37 -3.68
C ILE A 92 -14.24 3.08 -4.47
N CYS A 93 -14.61 1.95 -3.89
CA CYS A 93 -14.46 0.63 -4.50
C CYS A 93 -15.52 0.32 -5.55
N LEU A 94 -16.60 1.10 -5.63
CA LEU A 94 -17.74 0.84 -6.52
C LEU A 94 -17.62 1.54 -7.89
N TRP A 95 -16.80 2.58 -8.01
CA TRP A 95 -16.61 3.30 -9.28
C TRP A 95 -15.40 2.75 -10.05
N SER A 96 -15.65 2.33 -11.29
CA SER A 96 -14.64 1.94 -12.30
C SER A 96 -14.26 3.13 -13.16
#